data_AF-A0A5B8MIR0-F1
#
_entry.id   AF-A0A5B8MIR0-F1
#
_cell.length_a   1.000
_cell.length_b   1.000
_cell.length_c   1.000
_cell.angle_alpha   90.00
_cell.angle_beta   90.00
_cell.angle_gamma   90.00
#
_symmetry.space_group_name_H-M   'P 1'
#
loop_
_entity.id
_entity.type
_entity.pdbx_description
1 polymer ?
#
loop_
_entity_poly.entity_id
_entity_poly.type
_entity_poly.pdbx_seq_one_letter_code
_entity_poly.pdbx_strand_id
1 'polypeptide(L)'
;MAHHEAVEEEGDVILRKYFGVPTDKTLRELYTSTSSDATFFKLAEKIEKLSVKCSKTVKHRIECWLRKLCQQTSNYDWKKNRNHYATLLLDMLERGKLEFPFNKRPEEGPLKTLPSYLRPFSSGGVSQRQKTAFKPELRKPARHNAQEDIVNIASAAVDVLHEHNVSRSALSSIDNASGFRYDAEIQLGASRERCLELEMQVNSKNDQIAQLERRLVLARKAHDKDVKKYKHKIQALKDTYTKNLGEIIKRYTLHYKKKGARPVPTRQQQLVPETSVESDKLRGFLKDLKSQMQALKRNLEEEEVAR
;
A
#
# COMPACT_ATOMS: atom_id res chain seq x y z
N MET A 1 -10.36 -38.16 18.60
CA MET A 1 -11.03 -36.91 19.00
C MET A 1 -10.01 -36.04 19.71
N ALA A 2 -9.27 -35.23 18.96
CA ALA A 2 -8.35 -34.25 19.52
C ALA A 2 -8.87 -32.87 19.06
N HIS A 3 -9.35 -32.09 20.03
CA HIS A 3 -9.74 -30.70 19.84
C HIS A 3 -8.47 -29.89 19.51
N HIS A 4 -8.23 -29.66 18.22
CA HIS A 4 -7.34 -28.58 17.78
C HIS A 4 -8.16 -27.28 17.85
N GLU A 5 -8.21 -26.70 19.04
CA GLU A 5 -8.69 -25.34 19.24
C GLU A 5 -7.64 -24.41 18.61
N ALA A 6 -7.96 -23.89 17.42
CA ALA A 6 -7.13 -22.92 16.74
C ALA A 6 -7.12 -21.64 17.58
N VAL A 7 -6.00 -21.36 18.22
CA VAL A 7 -5.72 -20.04 18.80
C VAL A 7 -5.67 -19.05 17.64
N GLU A 8 -6.80 -18.42 17.34
CA GLU A 8 -6.84 -17.29 16.43
C GLU A 8 -5.95 -16.18 17.02
N GLU A 9 -4.84 -15.87 16.37
CA GLU A 9 -4.00 -14.75 16.80
C GLU A 9 -4.84 -13.47 16.71
N GLU A 10 -4.91 -12.68 17.80
CA GLU A 10 -5.82 -11.54 17.96
C GLU A 10 -5.81 -10.51 16.80
N GLY A 11 -4.72 -10.46 16.01
CA GLY A 11 -4.64 -9.63 14.80
C GLY A 11 -5.60 -10.05 13.67
N ASP A 12 -5.95 -11.34 13.57
CA ASP A 12 -6.86 -11.88 12.55
C ASP A 12 -8.30 -11.39 12.76
N VAL A 13 -8.68 -11.11 14.00
CA VAL A 13 -10.00 -10.57 14.36
C VAL A 13 -10.18 -9.16 13.80
N ILE A 14 -9.14 -8.31 13.88
CA ILE A 14 -9.16 -6.95 13.35
C ILE A 14 -9.21 -6.97 11.83
N LEU A 15 -8.45 -7.87 11.21
CA LEU A 15 -8.45 -8.08 9.77
C LEU A 15 -9.85 -8.50 9.28
N ARG A 16 -10.49 -9.49 9.90
CA ARG A 16 -11.87 -9.87 9.54
C ARG A 16 -12.87 -8.74 9.75
N LYS A 17 -12.83 -8.08 10.91
CA LYS A 17 -13.81 -7.08 11.33
C LYS A 17 -13.82 -5.83 10.45
N TYR A 18 -12.65 -5.35 10.02
CA TYR A 18 -12.55 -4.10 9.28
C TYR A 18 -12.25 -4.25 7.80
N PHE A 19 -11.68 -5.38 7.38
CA PHE A 19 -11.33 -5.64 5.99
C PHE A 19 -12.35 -6.54 5.29
N GLY A 20 -13.20 -7.28 6.03
CA GLY A 20 -14.19 -8.19 5.44
C GLY A 20 -13.56 -9.35 4.68
N VAL A 21 -12.29 -9.63 4.94
CA VAL A 21 -11.48 -10.62 4.23
C VAL A 21 -11.50 -11.94 5.02
N PRO A 22 -11.81 -13.10 4.40
CA PRO A 22 -11.58 -14.40 5.00
C PRO A 22 -10.08 -14.55 5.31
N THR A 23 -9.73 -14.79 6.57
CA THR A 23 -8.33 -14.95 7.01
C THR A 23 -7.77 -16.28 6.51
N ASP A 24 -7.42 -16.32 5.24
CA ASP A 24 -6.44 -17.27 4.75
C ASP A 24 -5.03 -16.70 5.00
N LYS A 25 -4.08 -17.58 5.34
CA LYS A 25 -2.70 -17.18 5.72
C LYS A 25 -2.01 -16.33 4.64
N THR A 26 -2.34 -16.56 3.38
CA THR A 26 -1.86 -15.83 2.20
C THR A 26 -2.27 -14.36 2.17
N LEU A 27 -3.47 -14.01 2.67
CA LEU A 27 -3.92 -12.61 2.71
C LEU A 27 -3.27 -11.87 3.87
N ARG A 28 -2.98 -12.55 4.97
CA ARG A 28 -2.22 -11.96 6.08
C ARG A 28 -0.84 -11.49 5.61
N GLU A 29 -0.11 -12.31 4.87
CA GLU A 29 1.21 -11.96 4.32
C GLU A 29 1.16 -10.75 3.36
N LEU A 30 0.07 -10.61 2.58
CA LEU A 30 -0.17 -9.47 1.69
C LEU A 30 -0.50 -8.16 2.44
N TYR A 31 -1.09 -8.26 3.64
CA TYR A 31 -1.44 -7.10 4.46
C TYR A 31 -0.37 -6.76 5.51
N THR A 32 0.49 -7.70 5.89
CA THR A 32 1.64 -7.49 6.80
C THR A 32 2.97 -7.31 6.05
N SER A 33 2.94 -7.09 4.73
CA SER A 33 4.17 -7.08 3.90
C SER A 33 5.16 -5.97 4.24
N THR A 34 4.78 -4.96 5.02
CA THR A 34 5.65 -3.84 5.40
C THR A 34 5.66 -3.61 6.92
N SER A 35 6.81 -3.23 7.48
CA SER A 35 6.95 -2.84 8.90
C SER A 35 5.92 -1.75 9.34
N SER A 36 5.57 -0.84 8.43
CA SER A 36 4.50 0.16 8.65
C SER A 36 3.10 -0.44 8.82
N ASP A 37 2.83 -1.60 8.22
CA ASP A 37 1.54 -2.30 8.39
C ASP A 37 1.50 -3.05 9.71
N ALA A 38 2.59 -3.74 10.08
CA ALA A 38 2.69 -4.41 11.39
C ALA A 38 2.53 -3.43 12.57
N THR A 39 3.13 -2.24 12.47
CA THR A 39 2.97 -1.18 13.49
C THR A 39 1.53 -0.67 13.56
N PHE A 40 0.86 -0.51 12.42
CA PHE A 40 -0.55 -0.11 12.38
C PHE A 40 -1.44 -1.14 13.08
N PHE A 41 -1.27 -2.44 12.83
CA PHE A 41 -2.10 -3.47 13.45
C PHE A 41 -2.00 -3.45 14.98
N LYS A 42 -0.78 -3.30 15.52
CA LYS A 42 -0.56 -3.15 16.96
C LYS A 42 -1.27 -1.91 17.53
N LEU A 43 -1.28 -0.80 16.79
CA LEU A 43 -2.00 0.42 17.20
C LEU A 43 -3.52 0.21 17.15
N ALA A 44 -4.03 -0.37 16.06
CA ALA A 44 -5.46 -0.64 15.87
C ALA A 44 -6.01 -1.56 16.96
N GLU A 45 -5.23 -2.56 17.39
CA GLU A 45 -5.58 -3.46 18.49
C GLU A 45 -5.70 -2.74 19.83
N LYS A 46 -4.74 -1.87 20.15
CA LYS A 46 -4.82 -1.03 21.36
C LYS A 46 -6.03 -0.10 21.33
N ILE A 47 -6.31 0.50 20.17
CA ILE A 47 -7.46 1.39 19.97
C ILE A 47 -8.77 0.61 20.16
N GLU A 48 -8.91 -0.58 19.59
CA GLU A 48 -10.06 -1.48 19.80
C GLU A 48 -10.28 -1.75 21.29
N LYS A 49 -9.23 -2.20 21.99
CA LYS A 49 -9.27 -2.53 23.43
C LYS A 49 -9.72 -1.33 24.27
N LEU A 50 -9.26 -0.12 23.96
CA LEU A 50 -9.68 1.11 24.67
C LEU A 50 -11.09 1.58 24.28
N SER A 51 -11.49 1.39 23.02
CA SER A 51 -12.79 1.86 22.51
C SER A 51 -14.00 1.23 23.21
N VAL A 52 -13.84 0.04 23.81
CA VAL A 52 -14.88 -0.65 24.58
C VAL A 52 -15.35 0.17 25.78
N LYS A 53 -14.47 0.99 26.35
CA LYS A 53 -14.77 1.84 27.52
C LYS A 53 -15.44 3.17 27.15
N CYS A 54 -15.52 3.49 25.85
CA CYS A 54 -16.07 4.75 25.37
C CYS A 54 -17.60 4.70 25.21
N SER A 55 -18.24 5.88 25.14
CA SER A 55 -19.67 5.98 24.84
C SER A 55 -19.99 5.45 23.43
N LYS A 56 -21.24 5.01 23.20
CA LYS A 56 -21.69 4.45 21.92
C LYS A 56 -21.36 5.34 20.72
N THR A 57 -21.54 6.66 20.86
CA THR A 57 -21.25 7.64 19.80
C THR A 57 -19.76 7.75 19.50
N VAL A 58 -18.92 7.75 20.54
CA VAL A 58 -17.46 7.79 20.40
C VAL A 58 -16.95 6.51 19.75
N LYS A 59 -17.44 5.36 20.22
CA LYS A 59 -17.12 4.05 19.65
C LYS A 59 -17.44 3.97 18.15
N HIS A 60 -18.64 4.41 17.75
CA HIS A 60 -19.02 4.46 16.34
C HIS A 60 -18.09 5.34 15.48
N ARG A 61 -17.61 6.46 16.02
CA ARG A 61 -16.64 7.33 15.32
C ARG A 61 -15.28 6.64 15.17
N ILE A 62 -14.79 6.01 16.22
CA ILE A 62 -13.54 5.23 16.20
C ILE A 62 -13.64 4.14 15.13
N GLU A 63 -14.75 3.40 15.07
CA GLU A 63 -14.97 2.34 14.07
C GLU A 63 -14.96 2.90 12.64
N CYS A 64 -15.55 4.07 12.40
CA CYS A 64 -15.52 4.73 11.10
C CYS A 64 -14.08 5.13 10.70
N TRP A 65 -13.31 5.66 11.65
CA TRP A 65 -11.91 6.02 11.43
C TRP A 65 -11.02 4.79 11.21
N LEU A 66 -11.16 3.74 12.02
CA LEU A 66 -10.43 2.49 11.83
C LEU A 66 -10.71 1.90 10.45
N ARG A 67 -11.98 1.84 10.02
CA ARG A 67 -12.33 1.38 8.66
C ARG A 67 -11.66 2.23 7.57
N LYS A 68 -11.57 3.54 7.76
CA LYS A 68 -10.88 4.45 6.82
C LYS A 68 -9.38 4.19 6.78
N LEU A 69 -8.75 4.06 7.95
CA LEU A 69 -7.32 3.81 8.08
C LEU A 69 -6.94 2.43 7.54
N CYS A 70 -7.83 1.45 7.64
CA CYS A 70 -7.67 0.10 7.09
C CYS A 70 -7.82 0.02 5.56
N GLN A 71 -8.12 1.11 4.84
CA GLN A 71 -8.21 1.05 3.38
C GLN A 71 -6.88 0.63 2.74
N GLN A 72 -6.92 -0.40 1.91
CA GLN A 72 -5.74 -0.93 1.24
C GLN A 72 -5.22 0.07 0.22
N THR A 73 -3.91 0.31 0.24
CA THR A 73 -3.23 1.15 -0.73
C THR A 73 -1.78 0.74 -0.89
N SER A 74 -1.26 0.90 -2.09
CA SER A 74 0.17 0.77 -2.41
C SER A 74 0.96 2.04 -2.09
N ASN A 75 0.29 3.15 -1.76
CA ASN A 75 0.94 4.44 -1.53
C ASN A 75 1.66 4.46 -0.16
N TYR A 76 2.98 4.65 -0.19
CA TYR A 76 3.81 4.71 1.01
C TYR A 76 3.46 5.91 1.93
N ASP A 77 3.26 7.09 1.36
CA ASP A 77 2.92 8.30 2.13
C ASP A 77 1.60 8.13 2.86
N TRP A 78 0.64 7.44 2.24
CA TRP A 78 -0.60 7.07 2.90
C TRP A 78 -0.37 6.15 4.09
N LYS A 79 0.42 5.08 3.94
CA LYS A 79 0.71 4.16 5.05
C LYS A 79 1.38 4.88 6.22
N LYS A 80 2.31 5.78 5.93
CA LYS A 80 2.96 6.63 6.93
C LYS A 80 1.95 7.56 7.63
N ASN A 81 1.10 8.22 6.85
CA ASN A 81 0.06 9.11 7.36
C ASN A 81 -0.97 8.35 8.22
N ARG A 82 -1.41 7.18 7.77
CA ARG A 82 -2.29 6.26 8.49
C ARG A 82 -1.76 5.96 9.89
N ASN A 83 -0.46 5.66 10.00
CA ASN A 83 0.16 5.38 11.29
C ASN A 83 0.18 6.61 12.20
N HIS A 84 0.42 7.81 11.67
CA HIS A 84 0.30 9.04 12.46
C HIS A 84 -1.13 9.26 12.97
N TYR A 85 -2.16 9.03 12.14
CA TYR A 85 -3.55 9.09 12.58
C TYR A 85 -3.84 8.05 13.68
N ALA A 86 -3.38 6.81 13.51
CA ALA A 86 -3.58 5.75 14.49
C ALA A 86 -2.90 6.10 15.83
N THR A 87 -1.65 6.57 15.81
CA THR A 87 -0.93 6.99 17.01
C THR A 87 -1.63 8.18 17.69
N LEU A 88 -2.10 9.17 16.93
CA LEU A 88 -2.83 10.31 17.47
C LEU A 88 -4.17 9.89 18.09
N LEU A 89 -4.89 8.98 17.42
CA LEU A 89 -6.15 8.44 17.92
C LEU A 89 -5.95 7.68 19.23
N LEU A 90 -4.89 6.87 19.32
CA LEU A 90 -4.54 6.16 20.54
C LEU A 90 -4.25 7.13 21.69
N ASP A 91 -3.41 8.14 21.47
CA ASP A 91 -3.06 9.15 22.49
C ASP A 91 -4.31 9.91 22.98
N MET A 92 -5.22 10.29 22.07
CA MET A 92 -6.48 10.94 22.43
C MET A 92 -7.43 10.03 23.23
N LEU A 93 -7.44 8.73 22.94
CA LEU A 93 -8.23 7.75 23.69
C LEU A 93 -7.66 7.49 25.08
N GLU A 94 -6.34 7.41 25.21
CA GLU A 94 -5.67 7.29 26.51
C GLU A 94 -5.94 8.51 27.41
N ARG A 95 -6.09 9.70 26.80
CA ARG A 95 -6.48 10.95 27.49
C ARG A 95 -8.00 11.08 27.72
N GLY A 96 -8.82 10.20 27.15
CA GLY A 96 -10.27 10.22 27.28
C GLY A 96 -10.98 11.35 26.53
N LYS A 97 -10.31 12.05 25.62
CA LYS A 97 -10.90 13.19 24.87
C LYS A 97 -10.57 13.11 23.38
N LEU A 98 -11.60 12.92 22.55
CA LEU A 98 -11.46 13.00 21.10
C LEU A 98 -11.56 14.44 20.62
N GLU A 99 -10.47 14.95 20.06
CA GLU A 99 -10.41 16.26 19.44
C GLU A 99 -10.37 16.15 17.90
N PHE A 100 -10.19 17.27 17.20
CA PHE A 100 -10.02 17.26 15.75
C PHE A 100 -8.80 16.41 15.35
N PRO A 101 -8.89 15.52 14.35
CA PRO A 101 -9.98 15.31 13.38
C PRO A 101 -11.04 14.27 13.78
N PHE A 102 -10.88 13.57 14.90
CA PHE A 102 -11.75 12.46 15.34
C PHE A 102 -13.06 12.90 15.97
N ASN A 103 -13.23 14.21 16.20
CA ASN A 103 -14.51 14.81 16.56
C ASN A 103 -15.56 14.71 15.45
N LYS A 104 -15.14 14.49 14.19
CA LYS A 104 -16.01 14.30 13.03
C LYS A 104 -15.77 12.93 12.40
N ARG A 105 -16.67 12.52 11.49
CA ARG A 105 -16.44 11.34 10.64
C ARG A 105 -15.31 11.65 9.65
N PRO A 106 -14.54 10.62 9.22
CA PRO A 106 -13.52 10.81 8.18
C PRO A 106 -14.17 11.33 6.90
N GLU A 107 -13.49 12.25 6.22
CA GLU A 107 -13.93 12.76 4.92
C GLU A 107 -13.87 11.68 3.83
N GLU A 108 -14.74 11.82 2.82
CA GLU A 108 -14.71 10.99 1.62
C GLU A 108 -13.52 11.38 0.73
N GLY A 109 -12.95 10.40 0.04
CA GLY A 109 -11.74 10.61 -0.77
C GLY A 109 -10.43 10.29 -0.03
N PRO A 110 -9.27 10.77 -0.51
CA PRO A 110 -7.98 10.39 0.04
C PRO A 110 -7.72 10.95 1.46
N LEU A 111 -7.05 10.16 2.31
CA LEU A 111 -6.62 10.50 3.66
C LEU A 111 -5.61 11.65 3.61
N LYS A 112 -6.09 12.84 3.93
CA LYS A 112 -5.29 14.07 3.97
C LYS A 112 -4.13 13.95 4.95
N THR A 113 -2.99 14.50 4.59
CA THR A 113 -1.82 14.57 5.47
C THR A 113 -2.15 15.37 6.74
N LEU A 114 -1.83 14.81 7.91
CA LEU A 114 -1.98 15.55 9.17
C LEU A 114 -1.10 16.82 9.13
N PRO A 115 -1.64 17.98 9.53
CA PRO A 115 -0.83 19.18 9.77
C PRO A 115 0.35 18.87 10.69
N SER A 116 1.50 19.53 10.47
CA SER A 116 2.74 19.24 11.21
C SER A 116 2.58 19.27 12.73
N TYR A 117 1.74 20.17 13.26
CA TYR A 117 1.50 20.33 14.70
C TYR A 117 0.63 19.22 15.31
N LEU A 118 -0.08 18.42 14.51
CA LEU A 118 -0.88 17.26 14.95
C LEU A 118 -0.16 15.94 14.74
N ARG A 119 0.97 15.92 14.02
CA ARG A 119 1.72 14.69 13.81
C ARG A 119 2.37 14.28 15.14
N PRO A 120 2.12 13.06 15.63
CA PRO A 120 2.82 12.55 16.79
C PRO A 120 4.32 12.60 16.52
N PHE A 121 5.08 13.20 17.44
CA PHE A 121 6.53 13.15 17.35
C PHE A 121 6.92 11.67 17.43
N SER A 122 7.59 11.15 16.40
CA SER A 122 8.02 9.75 16.37
C SER A 122 9.17 9.58 17.37
N SER A 123 8.84 9.56 18.66
CA SER A 123 9.77 9.38 19.76
C SER A 123 10.09 7.91 19.93
N GLY A 124 10.97 7.39 19.09
CA GLY A 124 11.93 6.37 19.51
C GLY A 124 13.07 7.09 20.22
N GLY A 125 12.84 7.50 21.46
CA GLY A 125 13.79 8.33 22.20
C GLY A 125 13.12 8.91 23.43
N VAL A 126 13.68 8.53 24.58
CA VAL A 126 13.22 8.84 25.93
C VAL A 126 12.98 10.34 26.12
N SER A 127 11.94 10.66 26.87
CA SER A 127 11.59 11.97 27.42
C SER A 127 12.80 12.86 27.72
N GLN A 128 12.88 14.02 27.06
CA GLN A 128 13.39 15.22 27.72
C GLN A 128 12.45 16.39 27.42
N ARG A 129 11.64 16.66 28.44
CA ARG A 129 10.69 17.76 28.57
C ARG A 129 11.47 19.07 28.50
N GLN A 130 11.54 19.72 27.34
CA GLN A 130 11.98 21.11 27.27
C GLN A 130 10.81 22.03 27.61
N LYS A 131 10.90 22.62 28.80
CA LYS A 131 10.11 23.79 29.18
C LYS A 131 10.53 24.95 28.27
N THR A 132 9.51 25.60 27.74
CA THR A 132 9.56 26.92 27.12
C THR A 132 10.26 27.94 28.02
N ALA A 133 11.12 28.80 27.46
CA ALA A 133 10.95 30.26 27.49
C ALA A 133 12.10 30.98 26.77
N PHE A 134 11.77 32.16 26.25
CA PHE A 134 12.63 33.23 25.72
C PHE A 134 13.14 33.13 24.27
N LYS A 135 12.42 33.87 23.43
CA LYS A 135 12.91 34.52 22.21
C LYS A 135 13.67 35.79 22.62
N PRO A 136 14.83 36.08 22.01
CA PRO A 136 14.96 37.37 21.32
C PRO A 136 15.57 37.15 19.93
N GLU A 137 14.89 37.62 18.89
CA GLU A 137 15.21 38.89 18.21
C GLU A 137 16.56 38.83 17.49
N LEU A 138 16.49 38.61 16.18
CA LEU A 138 17.63 38.67 15.26
C LEU A 138 18.27 40.06 15.29
N ARG A 139 19.49 40.17 15.83
CA ARG A 139 20.42 41.23 15.44
C ARG A 139 21.59 40.62 14.66
N LYS A 140 21.74 41.08 13.42
CA LYS A 140 22.89 40.82 12.54
C LYS A 140 24.16 41.31 13.23
N PRO A 141 25.29 40.58 13.22
CA PRO A 141 26.54 41.15 13.68
C PRO A 141 27.09 42.10 12.62
N ALA A 142 27.20 43.38 13.01
CA ALA A 142 28.10 44.32 12.36
C ALA A 142 29.54 43.87 12.60
N ARG A 143 30.34 43.92 11.55
CA ARG A 143 31.79 43.66 11.58
C ARG A 143 32.46 44.69 12.47
N HIS A 144 33.14 44.25 13.53
CA HIS A 144 34.24 45.00 14.13
C HIS A 144 35.33 44.01 14.56
N ASN A 145 36.56 44.33 14.14
CA ASN A 145 37.78 43.58 14.38
C ASN A 145 38.05 43.44 15.89
N ALA A 146 38.13 42.20 16.38
CA ALA A 146 38.59 41.87 17.72
C ALA A 146 39.81 40.94 17.64
N GLN A 147 40.79 41.30 16.80
CA GLN A 147 42.04 40.56 16.66
C GLN A 147 43.16 41.09 17.58
N GLU A 148 42.88 42.02 18.50
CA GLU A 148 43.90 42.57 19.41
C GLU A 148 43.71 42.25 20.89
N ASP A 149 42.57 41.67 21.32
CA ASP A 149 42.34 41.37 22.75
C ASP A 149 42.61 39.92 23.17
N ILE A 150 42.90 39.01 22.23
CA ILE A 150 43.19 37.59 22.55
C ILE A 150 44.67 37.39 22.93
N VAL A 151 45.57 38.25 22.45
CA VAL A 151 47.02 38.10 22.66
C VAL A 151 47.47 38.56 24.05
N ASN A 152 46.75 39.50 24.67
CA ASN A 152 47.10 40.02 25.99
C ASN A 152 46.54 39.19 27.16
N ILE A 153 45.48 38.41 26.96
CA ILE A 153 44.96 37.47 27.98
C ILE A 153 45.77 36.16 27.97
N ALA A 154 46.34 35.78 26.82
CA ALA A 154 47.18 34.59 26.71
C ALA A 154 48.57 34.77 27.36
N SER A 155 49.18 35.97 27.33
CA SER A 155 50.49 36.19 27.97
C SER A 155 50.40 36.28 29.50
N ALA A 156 49.32 36.84 30.06
CA ALA A 156 49.17 36.93 31.52
C ALA A 156 48.82 35.58 32.18
N ALA A 157 48.31 34.60 31.41
CA ALA A 157 47.99 33.27 31.91
C ALA A 157 49.21 32.32 31.91
N VAL A 158 50.27 32.65 31.16
CA VAL A 158 51.48 31.82 31.06
C VAL A 158 52.45 32.07 32.22
N ASP A 159 52.48 33.28 32.78
CA ASP A 159 53.37 33.61 33.91
C ASP A 159 52.82 33.23 35.30
N VAL A 160 51.56 32.78 35.38
CA VAL A 160 50.93 32.33 36.65
C VAL A 160 50.96 30.79 36.81
N LEU A 161 51.45 30.05 35.83
CA LEU A 161 51.44 28.57 35.84
C LEU A 161 52.83 27.92 35.92
N HIS A 162 53.84 28.61 36.48
CA HIS A 162 55.18 28.05 36.62
C HIS A 162 55.57 27.50 37.99
N GLU A 163 54.67 27.40 38.96
CA GLU A 163 54.96 26.61 40.16
C GLU A 163 53.70 25.88 40.64
N HIS A 164 53.88 24.59 40.94
CA HIS A 164 52.89 23.62 41.40
C HIS A 164 51.99 22.94 40.36
N ASN A 165 52.48 21.74 39.97
CA ASN A 165 51.68 20.52 39.99
C ASN A 165 50.64 20.37 38.86
N VAL A 166 51.13 20.20 37.62
CA VAL A 166 50.36 19.44 36.62
C VAL A 166 50.16 18.04 37.20
N SER A 167 49.01 17.86 37.85
CA SER A 167 48.67 16.61 38.51
C SER A 167 48.79 15.48 37.49
N ARG A 168 49.44 14.37 37.86
CA ARG A 168 49.55 13.14 37.05
C ARG A 168 48.18 12.70 36.46
N SER A 169 47.10 13.07 37.14
CA SER A 169 45.70 12.91 36.74
C SER A 169 45.27 13.73 35.51
N ALA A 170 45.82 14.94 35.30
CA ALA A 170 45.53 15.77 34.14
C ALA A 170 46.19 15.22 32.86
N LEU A 171 47.44 14.74 32.97
CA LEU A 171 48.13 14.05 31.86
C LEU A 171 47.44 12.73 31.49
N SER A 172 47.02 11.92 32.47
CA SER A 172 46.26 10.70 32.18
C SER A 172 44.87 10.98 31.58
N SER A 173 44.27 12.14 31.89
CA SER A 173 42.98 12.55 31.31
C SER A 173 43.12 12.97 29.84
N ILE A 174 44.25 13.59 29.48
CA ILE A 174 44.57 13.95 28.09
C ILE A 174 44.88 12.69 27.27
N ASP A 175 45.66 11.75 27.82
CA ASP A 175 45.95 10.46 27.16
C ASP A 175 44.66 9.66 26.94
N ASN A 176 43.77 9.59 27.94
CA ASN A 176 42.46 8.97 27.80
C ASN A 176 41.61 9.66 26.72
N ALA A 177 41.56 10.99 26.69
CA ALA A 177 40.83 11.74 25.67
C ALA A 177 41.37 11.53 24.25
N SER A 178 42.69 11.35 24.12
CA SER A 178 43.33 11.03 22.84
C SER A 178 42.98 9.62 22.35
N GLY A 179 42.92 8.63 23.24
CA GLY A 179 42.45 7.28 22.94
C GLY A 179 40.98 7.24 22.51
N PHE A 180 40.09 7.93 23.25
CA PHE A 180 38.68 8.05 22.87
C PHE A 180 38.48 8.70 21.50
N ARG A 181 39.31 9.67 21.15
CA ARG A 181 39.26 10.33 19.84
C ARG A 181 39.69 9.39 18.72
N TYR A 182 40.76 8.62 18.91
CA TYR A 182 41.23 7.63 17.94
C TYR A 182 40.19 6.52 17.71
N ASP A 183 39.60 5.99 18.79
CA ASP A 183 38.53 4.98 18.69
C ASP A 183 37.28 5.53 17.99
N ALA A 184 36.91 6.78 18.25
CA ALA A 184 35.81 7.44 17.57
C ALA A 184 36.08 7.63 16.07
N GLU A 185 37.31 7.98 15.68
CA GLU A 185 37.72 8.11 14.28
C GLU A 185 37.67 6.75 13.54
N ILE A 186 38.10 5.65 14.19
CA ILE A 186 37.96 4.28 13.66
C ILE A 186 36.49 3.91 13.47
N GLN A 187 35.65 4.14 14.48
CA GLN A 187 34.22 3.83 14.39
C GLN A 187 33.51 4.66 13.31
N LEU A 188 33.93 5.92 13.12
CA LEU A 188 33.44 6.78 12.04
C LEU A 188 33.85 6.22 10.68
N GLY A 189 35.10 5.76 10.54
CA GLY A 189 35.60 5.08 9.34
C GLY A 189 34.77 3.84 8.99
N ALA A 190 34.62 2.91 9.93
CA ALA A 190 33.82 1.69 9.74
C ALA A 190 32.33 1.98 9.45
N SER A 191 31.80 3.08 9.96
CA SER A 191 30.42 3.50 9.66
C SER A 191 30.29 4.09 8.26
N ARG A 192 31.29 4.84 7.77
CA ARG A 192 31.34 5.33 6.38
C ARG A 192 31.43 4.18 5.38
N GLU A 193 32.24 3.17 5.63
CA GLU A 193 32.35 1.99 4.77
C GLU A 193 31.02 1.24 4.67
N ARG A 194 30.33 1.03 5.81
CA ARG A 194 28.98 0.44 5.81
C ARG A 194 27.97 1.27 5.03
N CYS A 195 28.03 2.60 5.09
CA CYS A 195 27.18 3.47 4.28
C CYS A 195 27.43 3.26 2.79
N LEU A 196 28.70 3.24 2.36
CA LEU A 196 29.06 3.01 0.95
C LEU A 196 28.60 1.64 0.46
N GLU A 197 28.75 0.59 1.27
CA GLU A 197 28.29 -0.75 0.93
C GLU A 197 26.76 -0.79 0.77
N LEU A 198 26.02 -0.18 1.70
CA LEU A 198 24.57 -0.08 1.60
C LEU A 198 24.13 0.73 0.37
N GLU A 199 24.83 1.81 0.03
CA GLU A 199 24.57 2.58 -1.20
C GLU A 199 24.77 1.73 -2.46
N MET A 200 25.83 0.94 -2.52
CA MET A 200 26.07 0.00 -3.62
C MET A 200 24.97 -1.06 -3.72
N GLN A 201 24.51 -1.60 -2.59
CA GLN A 201 23.40 -2.55 -2.57
C GLN A 201 22.09 -1.92 -3.03
N VAL A 202 21.79 -0.69 -2.58
CA VAL A 202 20.60 0.05 -3.01
C VAL A 202 20.65 0.29 -4.52
N ASN A 203 21.79 0.72 -5.06
CA ASN A 203 21.96 0.93 -6.51
C ASN A 203 21.78 -0.37 -7.30
N SER A 204 22.38 -1.47 -6.85
CA SER A 204 22.20 -2.79 -7.48
C SER A 204 20.73 -3.25 -7.46
N LYS A 205 20.02 -3.04 -6.35
CA LYS A 205 18.58 -3.36 -6.25
C LYS A 205 17.74 -2.45 -7.15
N ASN A 206 18.07 -1.18 -7.26
CA ASN A 206 17.39 -0.25 -8.18
C ASN A 206 17.56 -0.69 -9.64
N ASP A 207 18.75 -1.15 -10.04
CA ASP A 207 18.97 -1.69 -11.38
C ASP A 207 18.15 -2.96 -11.64
N GLN A 208 18.04 -3.84 -10.65
CA GLN A 208 17.17 -5.03 -10.72
C GLN A 208 15.70 -4.63 -10.88
N ILE A 209 15.22 -3.65 -10.12
CA ILE A 209 13.85 -3.11 -10.25
C ILE A 209 13.63 -2.57 -11.66
N ALA A 210 14.54 -1.74 -12.18
CA ALA A 210 14.43 -1.18 -13.52
C ALA A 210 14.42 -2.26 -14.62
N GLN A 211 15.18 -3.35 -14.45
CA GLN A 211 15.13 -4.50 -15.37
C GLN A 211 13.78 -5.23 -15.30
N LEU A 212 13.25 -5.46 -14.11
CA LEU A 212 11.94 -6.11 -13.92
C LEU A 212 10.81 -5.25 -14.51
N GLU A 213 10.84 -3.94 -14.31
CA GLU A 213 9.88 -3.01 -14.91
C GLU A 213 9.89 -3.08 -16.44
N ARG A 214 11.08 -3.09 -17.07
CA ARG A 214 11.20 -3.26 -18.53
C ARG A 214 10.58 -4.58 -19.00
N ARG A 215 10.83 -5.69 -18.29
CA ARG A 215 10.24 -7.00 -18.60
C ARG A 215 8.71 -6.98 -18.47
N LEU A 216 8.18 -6.37 -17.41
CA LEU A 216 6.74 -6.23 -17.21
C LEU A 216 6.08 -5.40 -18.32
N VAL A 217 6.71 -4.31 -18.76
CA VAL A 217 6.19 -3.49 -19.87
C VAL A 217 6.14 -4.30 -21.18
N LEU A 218 7.18 -5.08 -21.48
CA LEU A 218 7.19 -5.93 -22.68
C LEU A 218 6.13 -7.02 -22.62
N ALA A 219 5.98 -7.68 -21.47
CA ALA A 219 4.94 -8.70 -21.25
C ALA A 219 3.53 -8.11 -21.44
N ARG A 220 3.26 -6.92 -20.87
CA ARG A 220 1.98 -6.21 -21.07
C ARG A 220 1.72 -5.90 -22.55
N LYS A 221 2.73 -5.41 -23.28
CA LYS A 221 2.61 -5.15 -24.73
C LYS A 221 2.33 -6.40 -25.55
N ALA A 222 2.95 -7.53 -25.21
CA ALA A 222 2.69 -8.81 -25.86
C ALA A 222 1.24 -9.26 -25.61
N HIS A 223 0.82 -9.24 -24.34
CA HIS A 223 -0.54 -9.54 -23.95
C HIS A 223 -1.58 -8.66 -24.64
N ASP A 224 -1.36 -7.33 -24.74
CA ASP A 224 -2.29 -6.42 -25.42
C ASP A 224 -2.44 -6.75 -26.91
N LYS A 225 -1.39 -7.28 -27.55
CA LYS A 225 -1.47 -7.77 -28.94
C LYS A 225 -2.35 -9.02 -29.02
N ASP A 226 -2.21 -9.94 -28.08
CA ASP A 226 -3.02 -11.18 -28.04
C ASP A 226 -4.48 -10.87 -27.75
N VAL A 227 -4.79 -10.02 -26.77
CA VAL A 227 -6.17 -9.57 -26.51
C VAL A 227 -6.78 -8.93 -27.75
N LYS A 228 -6.04 -8.06 -28.45
CA LYS A 228 -6.51 -7.49 -29.73
C LYS A 228 -6.77 -8.59 -30.75
N LYS A 229 -5.86 -9.55 -30.93
CA LYS A 229 -6.03 -10.68 -31.86
C LYS A 229 -7.30 -11.49 -31.56
N TYR A 230 -7.53 -11.86 -30.31
CA TYR A 230 -8.73 -12.61 -29.90
C TYR A 230 -10.01 -11.79 -30.06
N LYS A 231 -9.97 -10.49 -29.75
CA LYS A 231 -11.11 -9.58 -29.97
C LYS A 231 -11.53 -9.53 -31.44
N HIS A 232 -10.58 -9.42 -32.37
CA HIS A 232 -10.88 -9.45 -33.80
C HIS A 232 -11.45 -10.82 -34.23
N LYS A 233 -10.89 -11.93 -33.72
CA LYS A 233 -11.39 -13.28 -34.01
C LYS A 233 -12.84 -13.47 -33.54
N ILE A 234 -13.16 -13.01 -32.33
CA ILE A 234 -14.54 -13.05 -31.79
C ILE A 234 -15.47 -12.22 -32.67
N GLN A 235 -15.03 -11.03 -33.12
CA GLN A 235 -15.85 -10.18 -33.98
C GLN A 235 -16.12 -10.84 -35.34
N ALA A 236 -15.10 -11.40 -35.99
CA ALA A 236 -15.25 -12.12 -37.26
C ALA A 236 -16.22 -13.31 -37.15
N LEU A 237 -16.19 -14.04 -36.03
CA LEU A 237 -17.13 -15.13 -35.76
C LEU A 237 -18.56 -14.61 -35.58
N LYS A 238 -18.75 -13.49 -34.88
CA LYS A 238 -20.07 -12.85 -34.75
C LYS A 238 -20.64 -12.42 -36.10
N ASP A 239 -19.82 -11.80 -36.94
CA ASP A 239 -20.24 -11.34 -38.28
C ASP A 239 -20.59 -12.53 -39.19
N THR A 240 -19.84 -13.63 -39.08
CA THR A 240 -20.15 -14.88 -39.80
C THR A 240 -21.49 -15.47 -39.33
N TYR A 241 -21.73 -15.48 -38.01
CA TYR A 241 -22.96 -15.97 -37.43
C TYR A 241 -24.18 -15.15 -37.86
N THR A 242 -24.11 -13.81 -37.79
CA THR A 242 -25.20 -12.93 -38.19
C THR A 242 -25.52 -13.06 -39.68
N LYS A 243 -24.50 -13.17 -40.53
CA LYS A 243 -24.66 -13.45 -41.97
C LYS A 243 -25.38 -14.77 -42.22
N ASN A 244 -24.93 -15.86 -41.59
CA ASN A 244 -25.54 -17.17 -41.75
C ASN A 244 -26.99 -17.19 -41.26
N LEU A 245 -27.28 -16.56 -40.12
CA LEU A 245 -28.64 -16.41 -39.60
C LEU A 245 -29.54 -15.64 -40.58
N GLY A 246 -29.02 -14.55 -41.16
CA GLY A 246 -29.73 -13.79 -42.19
C GLY A 246 -30.08 -14.62 -43.43
N GLU A 247 -29.15 -15.46 -43.90
CA GLU A 247 -29.41 -16.36 -45.03
C GLU A 247 -30.47 -17.43 -44.70
N ILE A 248 -30.45 -17.98 -43.49
CA ILE A 248 -31.47 -18.93 -43.03
C ILE A 248 -32.86 -18.27 -43.01
N ILE A 249 -32.96 -17.06 -42.44
CA ILE A 249 -34.21 -16.30 -42.39
C ILE A 249 -34.74 -16.00 -43.80
N LYS A 250 -33.87 -15.60 -44.73
CA LYS A 250 -34.25 -15.37 -46.14
C LYS A 250 -34.80 -16.64 -46.80
N ARG A 251 -34.11 -17.77 -46.66
CA ARG A 251 -34.54 -19.07 -47.22
C ARG A 251 -35.90 -19.50 -46.67
N TYR A 252 -36.08 -19.37 -45.36
CA TYR A 252 -37.35 -19.68 -44.70
C TYR A 252 -38.48 -18.78 -45.21
N THR A 253 -38.26 -17.47 -45.25
CA THR A 253 -39.25 -16.49 -45.74
C THR A 253 -39.66 -16.78 -47.19
N LEU A 254 -38.71 -17.12 -48.05
CA LEU A 254 -38.96 -17.46 -49.45
C LEU A 254 -39.79 -18.75 -49.59
N HIS A 255 -39.48 -19.78 -48.79
CA HIS A 255 -40.22 -21.05 -48.79
C HIS A 255 -41.69 -20.85 -48.42
N TYR A 256 -42.00 -20.03 -47.40
CA TYR A 256 -43.38 -19.75 -47.00
C TYR A 256 -44.13 -18.89 -48.03
N LYS A 257 -43.44 -17.90 -48.63
CA LYS A 257 -44.03 -17.10 -49.72
C LYS A 257 -44.42 -17.95 -50.93
N LYS A 258 -43.63 -18.99 -51.26
CA LYS A 258 -43.93 -19.93 -52.36
C LYS A 258 -45.11 -20.88 -52.06
N LYS A 259 -45.34 -21.26 -50.80
CA LYS A 259 -46.41 -22.21 -50.42
C LYS A 259 -47.79 -21.57 -50.24
N GLY A 260 -47.95 -20.26 -50.50
CA GLY A 260 -49.24 -19.56 -50.36
C GLY A 260 -49.80 -19.52 -48.93
N ALA A 261 -49.01 -19.93 -47.94
CA ALA A 261 -49.43 -19.98 -46.54
C ALA A 261 -49.34 -18.58 -45.93
N ARG A 262 -50.47 -18.04 -45.45
CA ARG A 262 -50.48 -16.83 -44.62
C ARG A 262 -49.61 -17.04 -43.38
N PRO A 263 -48.87 -16.01 -42.92
CA PRO A 263 -48.10 -16.11 -41.69
C PRO A 263 -49.07 -16.37 -40.53
N VAL A 264 -48.91 -17.53 -39.89
CA VAL A 264 -49.70 -17.89 -38.70
C VAL A 264 -49.33 -16.91 -37.58
N PRO A 265 -50.30 -16.20 -36.99
CA PRO A 265 -50.02 -15.30 -35.87
C PRO A 265 -49.62 -16.13 -34.67
N THR A 266 -48.59 -15.66 -33.99
CA THR A 266 -47.99 -16.16 -32.75
C THR A 266 -49.06 -16.64 -31.76
N ARG A 267 -49.37 -17.94 -31.78
CA ARG A 267 -50.06 -18.61 -30.68
C ARG A 267 -49.16 -19.75 -30.24
N GLN A 268 -48.70 -19.64 -29.00
CA GLN A 268 -47.99 -20.68 -28.29
C GLN A 268 -48.77 -22.00 -28.44
N GLN A 269 -48.30 -22.92 -29.26
CA GLN A 269 -48.65 -24.33 -29.13
C GLN A 269 -47.68 -25.21 -29.90
N GLN A 270 -47.21 -26.21 -29.16
CA GLN A 270 -46.44 -27.36 -29.59
C GLN A 270 -47.07 -27.98 -30.84
N LEU A 271 -46.31 -28.12 -31.92
CA LEU A 271 -46.51 -29.13 -32.96
C LEU A 271 -45.25 -29.16 -33.82
N VAL A 272 -44.43 -30.18 -33.56
CA VAL A 272 -43.30 -30.55 -34.39
C VAL A 272 -43.82 -31.54 -35.43
N PRO A 273 -43.67 -31.25 -36.74
CA PRO A 273 -43.38 -32.29 -37.70
C PRO A 273 -41.91 -32.20 -38.08
N GLU A 274 -41.24 -33.33 -37.89
CA GLU A 274 -39.96 -33.65 -38.50
C GLU A 274 -40.01 -33.38 -40.00
N THR A 275 -38.99 -32.71 -40.51
CA THR A 275 -38.30 -33.05 -41.77
C THR A 275 -37.28 -31.96 -42.07
N SER A 276 -36.00 -32.32 -41.94
CA SER A 276 -34.99 -32.11 -42.99
C SER A 276 -33.63 -32.46 -42.41
N VAL A 277 -32.93 -33.39 -43.06
CA VAL A 277 -31.52 -33.74 -42.78
C VAL A 277 -30.63 -32.47 -42.76
N GLU A 278 -31.01 -31.40 -43.45
CA GLU A 278 -30.31 -30.11 -43.40
C GLU A 278 -30.54 -29.36 -42.08
N SER A 279 -31.70 -29.49 -41.43
CA SER A 279 -31.95 -28.91 -40.10
C SER A 279 -30.99 -29.50 -39.07
N ASP A 280 -30.74 -30.80 -39.11
CA ASP A 280 -29.89 -31.46 -38.10
C ASP A 280 -28.40 -31.19 -38.35
N LYS A 281 -27.97 -31.13 -39.61
CA LYS A 281 -26.62 -30.64 -39.97
C LYS A 281 -26.39 -29.20 -39.49
N LEU A 282 -27.38 -28.34 -39.67
CA LEU A 282 -27.31 -26.95 -39.24
C LEU A 282 -27.33 -26.81 -37.71
N ARG A 283 -28.14 -27.64 -37.02
CA ARG A 283 -28.20 -27.71 -35.56
C ARG A 283 -26.87 -28.19 -34.98
N GLY A 284 -26.22 -29.16 -35.63
CA GLY A 284 -24.87 -29.62 -35.33
C GLY A 284 -23.84 -28.50 -35.48
N PHE A 285 -23.83 -27.81 -36.63
CA PHE A 285 -22.92 -26.68 -36.87
C PHE A 285 -23.08 -25.55 -35.85
N LEU A 286 -24.33 -25.20 -35.49
CA LEU A 286 -24.61 -24.18 -34.48
C LEU A 286 -24.14 -24.61 -33.08
N LYS A 287 -24.26 -25.90 -32.75
CA LYS A 287 -23.81 -26.45 -31.46
C LYS A 287 -22.28 -26.45 -31.37
N ASP A 288 -21.60 -26.79 -32.44
CA ASP A 288 -20.13 -26.71 -32.53
C ASP A 288 -19.64 -25.27 -32.43
N LEU A 289 -20.24 -24.35 -33.16
CA LEU A 289 -19.85 -22.93 -33.14
C LEU A 289 -20.05 -22.32 -31.75
N LYS A 290 -21.17 -22.63 -31.09
CA LYS A 290 -21.45 -22.19 -29.72
C LYS A 290 -20.45 -22.78 -28.72
N SER A 291 -20.05 -24.04 -28.90
CA SER A 291 -19.04 -24.70 -28.08
C SER A 291 -17.65 -24.05 -28.26
N GLN A 292 -17.27 -23.72 -29.50
CA GLN A 292 -16.03 -22.98 -29.79
C GLN A 292 -16.03 -21.58 -29.16
N MET A 293 -17.15 -20.86 -29.19
CA MET A 293 -17.27 -19.56 -28.52
C MET A 293 -17.14 -19.68 -27.00
N GLN A 294 -17.72 -20.71 -26.39
CA GLN A 294 -17.60 -20.96 -24.96
C GLN A 294 -16.19 -21.37 -24.55
N ALA A 295 -15.50 -22.19 -25.34
CA ALA A 295 -14.12 -22.57 -25.09
C ALA A 295 -13.18 -21.35 -25.16
N LEU A 296 -13.33 -20.50 -26.17
CA LEU A 296 -12.56 -19.25 -26.25
C LEU A 296 -12.86 -18.30 -25.09
N LYS A 297 -14.11 -18.23 -24.63
CA LYS A 297 -14.48 -17.42 -23.47
C LYS A 297 -13.84 -17.95 -22.18
N ARG A 298 -13.85 -19.27 -21.97
CA ARG A 298 -13.18 -19.90 -20.82
C ARG A 298 -11.68 -19.69 -20.86
N ASN A 299 -11.02 -19.85 -22.01
CA ASN A 299 -9.58 -19.59 -22.10
C ASN A 299 -9.24 -18.13 -21.78
N LEU A 300 -10.10 -17.17 -22.16
CA LEU A 300 -9.95 -15.77 -21.80
C LEU A 300 -10.10 -15.54 -20.29
N GLU A 301 -11.11 -16.17 -19.67
CA GLU A 301 -11.36 -16.09 -18.22
C GLU A 301 -10.27 -16.81 -17.40
N GLU A 302 -9.78 -17.95 -17.85
CA GLU A 302 -8.66 -18.69 -17.24
C GLU A 302 -7.35 -17.90 -17.33
N GLU A 303 -7.09 -17.23 -18.46
CA GLU A 303 -5.96 -16.28 -18.56
C GLU A 303 -6.14 -15.01 -17.72
N GLU A 304 -7.38 -14.62 -17.38
CA GLU A 304 -7.65 -13.51 -16.46
C GLU A 304 -7.49 -13.94 -14.98
N VAL A 305 -7.86 -15.17 -14.62
CA VAL A 305 -7.78 -15.74 -13.25
C VAL A 305 -6.39 -16.24 -12.88
N ALA A 306 -5.57 -16.68 -13.85
CA ALA A 306 -4.18 -17.06 -13.61
C ALA A 306 -3.24 -15.87 -13.29
N ARG A 307 -3.80 -14.67 -13.12
CA ARG A 307 -3.12 -13.41 -12.76
C ARG A 307 -3.37 -13.06 -11.30
#